data_AF-A0A095B453-F1
#
_entry.id   AF-A0A095B453-F1
#
_cell.length_a   1.000
_cell.length_b   1.000
_cell.length_c   1.000
_cell.angle_alpha   90.00
_cell.angle_beta   90.00
_cell.angle_gamma   90.00
#
_symmetry.space_group_name_H-M   'P 1'
#
loop_
_entity.id
_entity.type
_entity.pdbx_description
1 polymer ?
#
loop_
_entity_poly.entity_id
_entity_poly.type
_entity_poly.pdbx_seq_one_letter_code
_entity_poly.pdbx_strand_id
1 'polypeptide(L)'
;MVMTKHVTFTENIIYRLRGLKSLPILHDKMYTKAFGSNYDQMTDDELKNAFIKWNQEIINYVPKDRLLIFDPNDGWKPLCEFLNIPIPENIPFPHLNKRIDLRNSLLKYRFLAQFLNFSFIISFLWFIHYMITS
;
A
#
# COMPACT_ATOMS: atom_id res chain seq x y z
N MET A 1 -2.28 6.76 7.56
CA MET A 1 -2.25 5.96 6.31
C MET A 1 -1.45 6.74 5.25
N VAL A 2 -0.52 6.11 4.51
CA VAL A 2 0.32 6.85 3.53
C VAL A 2 -0.33 6.89 2.14
N MET A 3 -1.14 5.89 1.79
CA MET A 3 -1.93 5.90 0.56
C MET A 3 -3.37 6.29 0.85
N THR A 4 -3.88 7.22 0.03
CA THR A 4 -5.28 7.67 0.06
C THR A 4 -6.07 6.93 -1.01
N LYS A 5 -7.36 6.71 -0.73
CA LYS A 5 -8.30 6.12 -1.69
C LYS A 5 -8.46 6.99 -2.94
N HIS A 6 -8.40 8.31 -2.76
CA HIS A 6 -8.44 9.29 -3.84
C HIS A 6 -7.06 9.91 -4.03
N VAL A 7 -6.51 9.75 -5.23
CA VAL A 7 -5.26 10.36 -5.66
C VAL A 7 -5.57 11.58 -6.54
N THR A 8 -4.81 12.65 -6.38
CA THR A 8 -4.91 13.83 -7.24
C THR A 8 -4.44 13.54 -8.67
N PHE A 9 -4.80 14.40 -9.61
CA PHE A 9 -4.38 14.27 -11.01
C PHE A 9 -2.85 14.22 -11.16
N THR A 10 -2.13 15.09 -10.45
CA THR A 10 -0.66 15.14 -10.45
C THR A 10 -0.04 13.91 -9.78
N GLU A 11 -0.61 13.42 -8.68
CA GLU A 11 -0.17 12.16 -8.08
C GLU A 11 -0.35 10.98 -9.05
N ASN A 12 -1.47 10.91 -9.78
CA ASN A 12 -1.72 9.88 -10.78
C ASN A 12 -0.69 9.93 -11.93
N ILE A 13 -0.35 11.12 -12.42
CA ILE A 13 0.73 11.30 -13.42
C ILE A 13 2.06 10.80 -12.85
N ILE A 14 2.45 11.24 -11.66
CA ILE A 14 3.71 10.84 -11.03
C ILE A 14 3.76 9.33 -10.83
N TYR A 15 2.68 8.72 -10.34
CA TYR A 15 2.59 7.27 -10.17
C TYR A 15 2.70 6.54 -11.50
N ARG A 16 2.07 7.04 -12.57
CA ARG A 16 2.23 6.47 -13.91
C ARG A 16 3.69 6.52 -14.38
N LEU A 17 4.36 7.66 -14.23
CA LEU A 17 5.77 7.84 -14.61
C LEU A 17 6.73 7.00 -13.78
N ARG A 18 6.34 6.63 -12.56
CA ARG A 18 7.14 5.81 -11.63
C ARG A 18 6.74 4.32 -11.62
N GLY A 19 5.83 3.89 -12.50
CA GLY A 19 5.38 2.50 -12.57
C GLY A 19 4.46 2.07 -11.42
N LEU A 20 3.91 3.02 -10.67
CA LEU A 20 3.08 2.80 -9.46
C LEU A 20 1.58 2.98 -9.70
N LYS A 21 1.13 3.12 -10.96
CA LYS A 21 -0.29 3.41 -11.30
C LYS A 21 -1.30 2.44 -10.67
N SER A 22 -0.92 1.17 -10.50
CA SER A 22 -1.78 0.13 -9.93
C SER A 22 -1.78 0.14 -8.41
N LEU A 23 -0.81 0.77 -7.76
CA LEU A 23 -0.57 0.62 -6.33
C LEU A 23 -1.74 1.16 -5.47
N PRO A 24 -2.33 2.34 -5.73
CA PRO A 24 -3.50 2.81 -4.97
C PRO A 24 -4.72 1.90 -5.17
N ILE A 25 -4.96 1.45 -6.40
CA ILE A 25 -6.08 0.57 -6.75
C ILE A 25 -5.91 -0.80 -6.08
N LEU A 26 -4.69 -1.34 -6.09
CA LEU A 26 -4.37 -2.61 -5.47
C LEU A 26 -4.55 -2.54 -3.96
N HIS A 27 -4.09 -1.45 -3.34
CA HIS A 27 -4.28 -1.20 -1.92
C HIS A 27 -5.77 -1.13 -1.55
N ASP A 28 -6.55 -0.31 -2.25
CA ASP A 28 -7.99 -0.20 -2.00
C ASP A 28 -8.71 -1.54 -2.15
N LYS A 29 -8.39 -2.32 -3.19
CA LYS A 29 -8.96 -3.66 -3.39
C LYS A 29 -8.59 -4.64 -2.29
N MET A 30 -7.31 -4.71 -1.90
CA MET A 30 -6.82 -5.59 -0.84
C MET A 30 -7.48 -5.26 0.49
N TYR A 31 -7.50 -3.98 0.86
CA TYR A 31 -8.04 -3.53 2.14
C TYR A 31 -9.56 -3.63 2.18
N THR A 32 -10.26 -3.28 1.10
CA THR A 32 -11.71 -3.47 1.00
C THR A 32 -12.10 -4.94 1.16
N LYS A 33 -11.31 -5.86 0.60
CA LYS A 33 -11.58 -7.30 0.73
C LYS A 33 -11.37 -7.80 2.15
N ALA A 34 -10.32 -7.34 2.84
CA ALA A 34 -9.98 -7.80 4.19
C ALA A 34 -10.78 -7.10 5.30
N PHE A 35 -11.05 -5.80 5.15
CA PHE A 35 -11.57 -4.95 6.23
C PHE A 35 -12.91 -4.28 5.90
N GLY A 36 -13.41 -4.41 4.67
CA GLY A 36 -14.63 -3.74 4.21
C GLY A 36 -14.36 -2.38 3.55
N SER A 37 -15.35 -1.84 2.83
CA SER A 37 -15.19 -0.66 1.97
C SER A 37 -14.96 0.67 2.71
N ASN A 38 -15.22 0.70 4.01
CA ASN A 38 -15.09 1.84 4.92
C ASN A 38 -13.84 1.76 5.81
N TYR A 39 -12.87 0.90 5.46
CA TYR A 39 -11.62 0.71 6.23
C TYR A 39 -10.83 2.01 6.45
N ASP A 40 -10.98 3.00 5.58
CA ASP A 40 -10.30 4.30 5.63
C ASP A 40 -10.91 5.26 6.67
N GLN A 41 -12.07 4.91 7.22
CA GLN A 41 -12.78 5.67 8.25
C GLN A 41 -12.74 4.98 9.62
N MET A 42 -12.22 3.75 9.68
CA MET A 42 -12.13 2.96 10.91
C MET A 42 -11.02 3.48 11.85
N THR A 43 -11.27 3.34 13.14
CA THR A 43 -10.27 3.50 14.20
C THR A 43 -9.24 2.37 14.15
N ASP A 44 -8.09 2.57 14.82
CA ASP A 44 -7.05 1.56 14.91
C ASP A 44 -7.56 0.24 15.54
N ASP A 45 -8.46 0.33 16.53
CA ASP A 45 -9.01 -0.85 17.19
C ASP A 45 -10.05 -1.57 16.32
N GLU A 46 -10.88 -0.84 15.58
CA GLU A 46 -11.76 -1.43 14.57
C GLU A 46 -10.96 -2.16 13.47
N LEU A 47 -9.85 -1.56 13.01
CA LEU A 47 -8.96 -2.19 12.03
C LEU A 47 -8.28 -3.45 12.57
N LYS A 48 -7.79 -3.43 13.82
CA LYS A 48 -7.23 -4.63 14.48
C LYS A 48 -8.27 -5.73 14.58
N ASN A 49 -9.49 -5.40 14.99
CA ASN A 49 -10.58 -6.37 15.11
C ASN A 49 -10.97 -6.95 13.75
N ALA A 50 -11.05 -6.12 12.70
CA ALA A 50 -11.30 -6.57 11.35
C ALA A 50 -10.20 -7.52 10.84
N PHE A 51 -8.93 -7.23 11.13
CA PHE A 51 -7.80 -8.11 10.81
C PHE A 51 -7.89 -9.47 11.51
N ILE A 52 -8.16 -9.47 12.82
CA ILE A 52 -8.32 -10.72 13.58
C ILE A 52 -9.49 -11.53 13.03
N LYS A 53 -10.62 -10.87 12.75
CA LYS A 53 -11.81 -11.51 12.20
C LYS A 53 -11.54 -12.14 10.84
N TRP A 54 -10.93 -11.40 9.91
CA TRP A 54 -10.56 -11.89 8.59
C TRP A 54 -9.65 -13.13 8.68
N ASN A 55 -8.61 -13.09 9.51
CA ASN A 55 -7.72 -14.24 9.68
C ASN A 55 -8.46 -15.47 10.21
N GLN A 56 -9.36 -15.29 11.19
CA GLN A 56 -10.17 -16.40 11.72
C GLN A 56 -11.14 -16.96 10.68
N GLU A 57 -11.74 -16.12 9.84
CA GLU A 57 -12.59 -16.58 8.73
C GLU A 57 -11.79 -17.48 7.76
N ILE A 58 -10.57 -17.09 7.40
CA ILE A 58 -9.70 -17.92 6.54
C ILE A 58 -9.30 -19.22 7.23
N ILE A 59 -8.93 -19.18 8.52
CA ILE A 59 -8.57 -20.38 9.30
C ILE A 59 -9.73 -21.37 9.39
N ASN A 60 -10.95 -20.87 9.57
CA ASN A 60 -12.15 -21.72 9.66
C ASN A 60 -12.60 -22.26 8.29
N TYR A 61 -12.34 -21.50 7.22
CA TYR A 61 -12.79 -21.84 5.87
C TYR A 61 -11.85 -22.82 5.15
N VAL A 62 -10.54 -22.66 5.29
CA VAL A 62 -9.54 -23.48 4.57
C VAL A 62 -9.27 -24.77 5.34
N PRO A 63 -9.32 -25.95 4.69
CA PRO A 63 -8.94 -27.22 5.32
C PRO A 63 -7.53 -27.17 5.93
N LYS A 64 -7.37 -27.74 7.14
CA LYS A 64 -6.12 -27.66 7.91
C LYS A 64 -4.90 -28.22 7.17
N ASP A 65 -5.09 -29.26 6.37
CA ASP A 65 -4.05 -29.87 5.53
C ASP A 65 -3.59 -28.98 4.36
N ARG A 66 -4.36 -27.93 4.04
CA ARG A 66 -4.07 -26.96 2.98
C ARG A 66 -3.76 -25.56 3.50
N LEU A 67 -3.61 -25.39 4.82
CA LEU A 67 -3.36 -24.11 5.45
C LEU A 67 -2.09 -24.16 6.30
N LEU A 68 -1.14 -23.26 6.00
CA LEU A 68 -0.03 -22.93 6.88
C LEU A 68 -0.27 -21.55 7.51
N ILE A 69 -0.32 -21.51 8.84
CA ILE A 69 -0.21 -20.24 9.58
C ILE A 69 1.29 -19.99 9.76
N PHE A 70 1.79 -18.94 9.13
CA PHE A 70 3.22 -18.69 8.96
C PHE A 70 3.64 -17.35 9.57
N ASP A 71 4.65 -17.36 10.45
CA ASP A 71 5.36 -16.15 10.87
C ASP A 71 6.65 -16.02 10.04
N PRO A 72 6.84 -14.92 9.27
CA PRO A 72 8.09 -14.68 8.54
C PRO A 72 9.37 -14.75 9.38
N ASN A 73 9.29 -14.55 10.71
CA ASN A 73 10.43 -14.70 11.62
C ASN A 73 10.90 -16.16 11.75
N ASP A 74 10.06 -17.14 11.43
CA ASP A 74 10.41 -18.57 11.45
C ASP A 74 11.31 -18.98 10.27
N GLY A 75 11.47 -18.09 9.27
CA GLY A 75 12.32 -18.31 8.12
C GLY A 75 11.82 -19.41 7.17
N TRP A 76 12.74 -20.11 6.51
CA TRP A 76 12.41 -21.08 5.46
C TRP A 76 11.71 -22.34 5.96
N LYS A 77 12.03 -22.78 7.18
CA LYS A 77 11.73 -24.13 7.65
C LYS A 77 10.25 -24.51 7.55
N PRO A 78 9.30 -23.82 8.21
CA PRO A 78 7.89 -24.24 8.19
C PRO A 78 7.26 -24.11 6.79
N LEU A 79 7.72 -23.17 5.97
CA LEU A 79 7.25 -22.99 4.60
C LEU A 79 7.69 -24.15 3.69
N CYS A 80 8.97 -24.51 3.75
CA CYS A 80 9.54 -25.61 2.95
C CYS A 80 8.95 -26.97 3.36
N GLU A 81 8.79 -27.21 4.67
CA GLU A 81 8.15 -28.43 5.20
C GLU A 81 6.70 -28.54 4.71
N PHE A 82 5.92 -27.46 4.78
CA PHE A 82 4.52 -27.44 4.30
C PHE A 82 4.40 -27.68 2.79
N LEU A 83 5.33 -27.12 2.00
CA LEU A 83 5.35 -27.28 0.54
C LEU A 83 6.03 -28.58 0.07
N ASN A 84 6.60 -29.36 0.99
CA ASN A 84 7.38 -30.57 0.70
C ASN A 84 8.53 -30.34 -0.30
N ILE A 85 9.28 -29.25 -0.09
CA ILE A 85 10.45 -28.89 -0.90
C ILE A 85 11.69 -28.74 0.00
N PRO A 86 12.91 -28.94 -0.53
CA PRO A 86 14.12 -28.73 0.26
C PRO A 86 14.29 -27.25 0.64
N ILE A 87 14.89 -27.00 1.81
CA ILE A 87 15.29 -25.65 2.23
C ILE A 87 16.44 -25.18 1.33
N PRO A 88 16.36 -23.97 0.74
CA PRO A 88 17.44 -23.43 -0.07
C PRO A 88 18.75 -23.29 0.71
N GLU A 89 19.82 -23.88 0.20
CA GLU A 89 21.16 -23.75 0.77
C GLU A 89 21.73 -22.35 0.49
N ASN A 90 22.39 -21.75 1.48
CA ASN A 90 23.09 -20.46 1.37
C ASN A 90 22.24 -19.26 0.93
N ILE A 91 20.90 -19.36 0.95
CA ILE A 91 20.00 -18.25 0.65
C ILE A 91 19.29 -17.82 1.94
N PRO A 92 19.58 -16.63 2.49
CA PRO A 92 18.89 -16.14 3.68
C PRO A 92 17.41 -15.89 3.38
N PHE A 93 16.56 -16.05 4.39
CA PHE A 93 15.15 -15.72 4.25
C PHE A 93 14.98 -14.21 3.93
N PRO A 94 14.19 -13.84 2.91
CA PRO A 94 14.14 -12.48 2.41
C PRO A 94 13.52 -11.51 3.44
N HIS A 95 14.26 -10.44 3.74
CA HIS A 95 13.79 -9.33 4.57
C HIS A 95 13.63 -8.07 3.71
N LEU A 96 12.66 -8.12 2.81
CA LEU A 96 12.34 -7.05 1.86
C LEU A 96 11.06 -6.33 2.27
N ASN A 97 10.74 -5.20 1.63
CA ASN A 97 9.52 -4.42 1.85
C ASN A 97 9.40 -3.80 3.26
N LYS A 98 10.44 -3.09 3.71
CA LYS A 98 10.36 -2.32 4.96
C LYS A 98 9.34 -1.20 4.81
N ARG A 99 8.50 -1.03 5.83
CA ARG A 99 7.46 0.01 5.88
C ARG A 99 8.01 1.41 5.57
N ILE A 100 9.23 1.69 6.01
CA ILE A 100 9.87 3.00 5.85
C ILE A 100 10.18 3.32 4.39
N ASP A 101 10.55 2.32 3.59
CA ASP A 101 10.97 2.51 2.20
C ASP A 101 9.78 2.94 1.33
N LEU A 102 8.67 2.19 1.43
CA LEU A 102 7.42 2.51 0.74
C LEU A 102 6.88 3.87 1.20
N ARG A 103 6.90 4.14 2.51
CA ARG A 103 6.45 5.42 3.07
C ARG A 103 7.24 6.59 2.52
N ASN A 104 8.57 6.51 2.50
CA ASN A 104 9.44 7.59 2.05
C ASN A 104 9.24 7.88 0.56
N SER A 105 9.15 6.84 -0.28
CA SER A 105 8.87 7.01 -1.70
C SER A 105 7.52 7.69 -1.93
N LEU A 106 6.46 7.24 -1.26
CA LEU A 106 5.13 7.82 -1.42
C LEU A 106 5.05 9.27 -0.93
N LEU A 107 5.66 9.58 0.22
CA LEU A 107 5.70 10.95 0.73
C LEU A 107 6.46 11.88 -0.22
N LYS A 108 7.61 11.43 -0.76
CA LYS A 108 8.37 12.19 -1.77
C LYS A 108 7.52 12.53 -2.99
N TYR A 109 6.76 11.56 -3.52
CA TYR A 109 5.89 11.80 -4.67
C TYR A 109 4.73 12.73 -4.33
N ARG A 110 4.16 12.61 -3.13
CA ARG A 110 3.09 13.49 -2.66
C ARG A 110 3.58 14.94 -2.52
N PHE A 111 4.76 15.16 -1.95
CA PHE A 111 5.36 16.49 -1.87
C PHE A 111 5.65 17.07 -3.26
N LEU A 112 6.18 16.26 -4.19
CA LEU A 112 6.40 16.69 -5.56
C LEU A 112 5.08 17.08 -6.25
N ALA A 113 4.02 16.30 -6.08
CA ALA A 113 2.70 16.60 -6.64
C ALA A 113 2.15 17.93 -6.09
N GLN A 114 2.23 18.12 -4.77
CA GLN A 114 1.78 19.35 -4.11
C GLN A 114 2.56 20.56 -4.63
N PHE A 115 3.89 20.45 -4.73
CA PHE A 115 4.72 21.51 -5.28
C PHE A 115 4.33 21.90 -6.71
N LEU A 116 4.13 20.91 -7.59
CA LEU A 116 3.68 21.15 -8.95
C LEU A 116 2.30 21.81 -8.99
N ASN A 117 1.35 21.34 -8.18
CA ASN A 117 0.01 21.94 -8.09
C ASN A 117 0.06 23.41 -7.66
N PHE A 118 0.82 23.74 -6.62
CA PHE A 118 0.97 25.13 -6.17
C PHE A 118 1.65 26.00 -7.23
N SER A 119 2.68 25.48 -7.89
CA SER A 119 3.38 26.19 -8.97
C SER A 119 2.43 26.54 -10.14
N PHE A 120 1.58 25.59 -10.56
CA PHE A 120 0.57 25.83 -11.59
C PHE A 120 -0.47 26.87 -11.16
N ILE A 121 -0.96 26.81 -9.92
CA ILE A 121 -1.92 27.79 -9.39
C ILE A 121 -1.32 29.20 -9.34
N ILE A 122 -0.11 29.34 -8.82
CA ILE A 122 0.58 30.64 -8.72
C ILE A 122 0.80 31.23 -10.12
N SER A 123 1.27 30.41 -11.07
CA SER A 123 1.52 30.83 -12.45
C SER A 123 0.23 31.28 -13.15
N PHE A 124 -0.87 30.57 -12.92
CA PHE A 124 -2.18 30.93 -13.46
C PHE A 124 -2.72 32.25 -12.87
N LEU A 125 -2.62 32.42 -11.54
CA LEU A 125 -3.03 33.67 -10.87
C LEU A 125 -2.21 34.86 -11.35
N TRP A 126 -0.90 34.68 -11.52
CA TRP A 126 -0.01 35.71 -12.04
C TRP A 126 -0.36 36.10 -13.48
N PHE A 127 -0.67 35.12 -14.33
CA PHE A 127 -1.11 35.35 -15.70
C PHE A 127 -2.44 36.12 -15.77
N ILE A 128 -3.43 35.74 -14.96
CA ILE A 128 -4.72 36.44 -14.88
C ILE A 128 -4.53 37.88 -14.41
N HIS A 129 -3.69 38.10 -13.38
CA HIS A 129 -3.37 39.44 -12.91
C HIS A 129 -2.77 40.30 -14.03
N TYR A 130 -1.77 39.77 -14.75
CA TYR A 130 -1.14 40.45 -15.88
C TYR A 130 -2.15 40.87 -16.96
N MET A 131 -3.10 39.98 -17.30
CA MET A 131 -4.17 40.25 -18.29
C MET A 131 -5.19 41.30 -17.84
N ILE A 132 -5.38 41.50 -16.53
CA ILE A 132 -6.29 42.52 -15.99
C ILE A 132 -5.59 43.89 -15.91
N THR A 133 -4.28 43.89 -15.65
CA THR A 133 -3.50 45.13 -15.48
C THR A 133 -2.90 45.70 -16.77
N SER A 134 -2.93 44.94 -17.87
CA SER A 134 -2.45 45.34 -19.20
C SER A 134 -3.60 45.75 -20.11
#